data_AF-A0A2S9G9E6-F1
#
_entry.id   AF-A0A2S9G9E6-F1
#
_cell.length_a   1.000
_cell.length_b   1.000
_cell.length_c   1.000
_cell.angle_alpha   90.00
_cell.angle_beta   90.00
_cell.angle_gamma   90.00
#
_symmetry.space_group_name_H-M   'P 1'
#
loop_
_entity.id
_entity.type
_entity.pdbx_description
1 polymer ?
#
loop_
_entity_poly.entity_id
_entity_poly.type
_entity_poly.pdbx_seq_one_letter_code
_entity_poly.pdbx_strand_id
1 'polypeptide(L)'
;GLTKNGIQYGAAFSGLGALHISDDATGSVLAEVALPGPLRSRQGAYGIHPALLDACFHSVGASPHVQALGENVLGLPLAVQRLRA
;
A
#
# COMPACT_ATOMS: atom_id res chain seq x y z
N GLY A 1 -6.35 1.96 -12.78
CA GLY A 1 -6.73 2.38 -11.41
C GLY A 1 -7.50 1.27 -10.74
N LEU A 2 -7.22 0.94 -9.47
CA LEU A 2 -7.65 -0.31 -8.83
C LEU A 2 -9.15 -0.65 -8.94
N THR A 3 -10.03 0.36 -8.80
CA THR A 3 -11.48 0.18 -8.94
C THR A 3 -11.89 -0.26 -10.35
N LYS A 4 -11.19 0.21 -11.40
CA LYS A 4 -11.42 -0.22 -12.79
C LYS A 4 -11.05 -1.69 -13.01
N ASN A 5 -10.22 -2.22 -12.12
CA ASN A 5 -9.73 -3.60 -12.15
C ASN A 5 -10.45 -4.50 -11.13
N GLY A 6 -11.62 -4.07 -10.62
CA GLY A 6 -12.47 -4.86 -9.73
C GLY A 6 -12.06 -4.85 -8.25
N ILE A 7 -11.06 -4.06 -7.86
CA ILE A 7 -10.59 -3.99 -6.48
C ILE A 7 -11.23 -2.79 -5.78
N GLN A 8 -12.08 -3.06 -4.79
CA GLN A 8 -12.72 -2.05 -3.95
C GLN A 8 -12.19 -2.14 -2.51
N TYR A 9 -11.49 -1.10 -2.08
CA TYR A 9 -11.09 -0.96 -0.69
C TYR A 9 -12.20 -0.32 0.15
N GLY A 10 -12.59 -0.99 1.23
CA GLY A 10 -13.46 -0.42 2.25
C GLY A 10 -12.71 0.51 3.20
N ALA A 11 -13.44 1.15 4.12
CA ALA A 11 -12.89 2.10 5.10
C ALA A 11 -11.78 1.53 6.01
N ALA A 12 -11.70 0.20 6.13
CA ALA A 12 -10.61 -0.47 6.84
C ALA A 12 -9.26 -0.33 6.12
N PHE A 13 -9.24 -0.09 4.80
CA PHE A 13 -8.05 -0.10 3.94
C PHE A 13 -7.74 1.29 3.33
N SER A 14 -8.30 2.35 3.92
CA SER A 14 -8.02 3.74 3.56
C SER A 14 -6.86 4.32 4.38
N GLY A 15 -5.86 3.49 4.70
CA GLY A 15 -4.73 3.88 5.55
C GLY A 15 -3.65 4.69 4.84
N LEU A 16 -3.67 4.73 3.50
CA LEU A 16 -2.75 5.52 2.70
C LEU A 16 -3.28 6.96 2.54
N GLY A 17 -2.54 7.93 3.03
CA GLY A 17 -2.90 9.35 2.97
C GLY A 17 -2.32 10.06 1.75
N ALA A 18 -1.00 10.24 1.74
CA ALA A 18 -0.26 10.92 0.67
C ALA A 18 0.85 10.04 0.12
N LEU A 19 1.18 10.26 -1.16
CA LEU A 19 2.29 9.64 -1.86
C LEU A 19 3.17 10.73 -2.45
N HIS A 20 4.47 10.63 -2.23
CA HIS A 20 5.48 11.47 -2.85
C HIS A 20 6.43 10.55 -3.62
N ILE A 21 6.49 10.75 -4.94
CA ILE A 21 7.33 9.97 -5.83
C ILE A 21 8.54 10.82 -6.17
N SER A 22 9.75 10.25 -6.02
CA SER A 22 10.96 10.92 -6.46
C SER A 22 11.07 10.90 -7.98
N ASP A 23 11.53 12.01 -8.56
CA ASP A 23 11.82 12.12 -9.99
C ASP A 23 13.20 11.54 -10.37
N ASP A 24 13.95 11.02 -9.39
CA ASP A 24 15.22 10.36 -9.64
C ASP A 24 15.06 8.96 -10.26
N ALA A 25 16.16 8.43 -10.81
CA ALA A 25 16.17 7.12 -11.44
C ALA A 25 15.96 5.94 -10.47
N THR A 26 15.85 6.17 -9.17
CA THR A 26 15.64 5.10 -8.18
C THR A 26 14.16 4.68 -8.11
N GLY A 27 13.23 5.57 -8.49
CA GLY A 27 11.80 5.31 -8.41
C GLY A 27 11.29 5.17 -6.97
N SER A 28 11.93 5.88 -6.04
CA SER A 28 11.58 5.87 -4.61
C SER A 28 10.21 6.50 -4.35
N VAL A 29 9.46 5.89 -3.43
CA VAL A 29 8.13 6.35 -3.01
C VAL A 29 8.14 6.56 -1.50
N LEU A 30 7.80 7.77 -1.07
CA LEU A 30 7.48 8.07 0.33
C LEU A 30 5.95 8.05 0.47
N ALA A 31 5.46 7.31 1.46
CA ALA A 31 4.03 7.17 1.72
C ALA A 31 3.70 7.55 3.15
N GLU A 32 2.72 8.43 3.32
CA GLU A 32 2.09 8.68 4.60
C GLU A 32 1.06 7.58 4.84
N VAL A 33 1.30 6.73 5.84
CA VAL A 33 0.40 5.63 6.19
C VAL A 33 -0.02 5.73 7.65
N ALA A 34 -1.30 5.47 7.92
CA ALA A 34 -1.87 5.47 9.25
C ALA A 34 -2.92 4.38 9.38
N LEU A 35 -3.04 3.80 10.58
CA LEU A 35 -4.12 2.87 10.87
C LEU A 35 -5.44 3.64 10.98
N PRO A 36 -6.47 3.30 10.17
CA PRO A 36 -7.77 3.97 10.24
C PRO A 36 -8.38 3.94 11.65
N GLY A 37 -9.04 5.04 12.02
CA GLY A 37 -9.60 5.26 13.37
C GLY A 37 -10.38 4.08 13.96
N PRO A 38 -11.32 3.45 13.22
CA PRO A 38 -12.10 2.31 13.71
C PRO A 38 -11.27 1.08 14.08
N LEU A 39 -10.05 0.95 13.56
CA LEU A 39 -9.18 -0.21 13.76
C LEU A 39 -8.19 -0.02 14.90
N ARG A 40 -7.98 1.22 15.37
CA ARG A 40 -6.99 1.52 16.42
C ARG A 40 -7.28 0.81 17.74
N SER A 41 -8.54 0.58 18.08
CA SER A 41 -8.94 -0.13 19.31
C SER A 41 -8.47 -1.59 19.35
N ARG A 42 -8.21 -2.21 18.20
CA ARG A 42 -7.74 -3.61 18.09
C ARG A 42 -6.26 -3.72 17.71
N GLN A 43 -5.53 -2.61 17.64
CA GLN A 43 -4.14 -2.57 17.20
C GLN A 43 -3.23 -3.47 18.03
N GLY A 44 -3.42 -3.52 19.35
CA GLY A 44 -2.60 -4.31 20.28
C GLY A 44 -2.68 -5.83 20.10
N ALA A 45 -3.61 -6.34 19.29
CA ALA A 45 -3.71 -7.76 18.98
C ALA A 45 -2.73 -8.22 17.89
N TYR A 46 -1.98 -7.30 17.28
CA TYR A 46 -1.10 -7.57 16.14
C TYR A 46 0.30 -7.00 16.37
N GLY A 47 1.34 -7.73 15.95
CA GLY A 47 2.68 -7.15 15.82
C GLY A 47 2.72 -6.04 14.78
N ILE A 48 2.00 -6.24 13.66
CA ILE A 48 1.66 -5.20 12.69
C ILE A 48 0.21 -5.41 12.22
N HIS A 49 -0.60 -4.36 12.26
CA HIS A 49 -2.00 -4.47 11.88
C HIS A 49 -2.11 -4.77 10.36
N PRO A 50 -2.88 -5.79 9.91
CA PRO A 50 -2.95 -6.15 8.49
C PRO A 50 -3.34 -5.01 7.55
N ALA A 51 -4.32 -4.18 7.95
CA ALA A 51 -4.71 -3.00 7.17
C ALA A 51 -3.62 -1.92 7.06
N LEU A 52 -2.75 -1.79 8.07
CA LEU A 52 -1.62 -0.87 8.02
C LEU A 52 -0.54 -1.42 7.08
N LEU A 53 -0.26 -2.73 7.15
CA LEU A 53 0.68 -3.40 6.26
C LEU A 53 0.20 -3.35 4.80
N ASP A 54 -1.09 -3.54 4.55
CA ASP A 54 -1.70 -3.43 3.22
C ASP A 54 -1.56 -2.01 2.63
N ALA A 55 -1.78 -0.97 3.45
CA ALA A 55 -1.52 0.41 3.04
C ALA A 55 -0.06 0.66 2.62
N CYS A 56 0.90 -0.02 3.26
CA CYS A 56 2.30 0.00 2.81
C CYS A 56 2.49 -0.70 1.45
N PHE A 57 1.76 -1.76 1.14
CA PHE A 57 1.86 -2.40 -0.18
C PHE A 57 1.23 -1.56 -1.29
N HIS A 58 0.21 -0.75 -0.98
CA HIS A 58 -0.34 0.20 -1.95
C HIS A 58 0.71 1.20 -2.45
N SER A 59 1.64 1.62 -1.60
CA SER A 59 2.71 2.55 -2.02
C SER A 59 3.69 1.90 -3.00
N VAL A 60 3.95 0.59 -2.86
CA VAL A 60 4.74 -0.18 -3.84
C VAL A 60 4.07 -0.17 -5.21
N GLY A 61 2.74 -0.34 -5.24
CA GLY A 61 1.94 -0.24 -6.46
C GLY A 61 2.04 1.12 -7.16
N ALA A 62 2.33 2.19 -6.42
CA ALA A 62 2.52 3.52 -6.96
C ALA A 62 3.94 3.79 -7.49
N SER A 63 4.91 2.88 -7.27
CA SER A 63 6.27 3.04 -7.78
C SER A 63 6.28 3.15 -9.32
N PRO A 64 7.12 4.03 -9.90
CA PRO A 64 7.28 4.15 -11.35
C PRO A 64 7.60 2.81 -12.02
N HIS A 65 8.38 1.94 -11.38
CA HIS A 65 8.71 0.62 -11.92
C HIS A 65 7.49 -0.29 -12.05
N VAL A 66 6.55 -0.22 -11.11
CA VAL A 66 5.31 -1.00 -11.16
C VAL A 66 4.34 -0.40 -12.17
N GLN A 67 4.24 0.93 -12.23
CA GLN A 67 3.40 1.61 -13.22
C GLN A 67 3.90 1.38 -14.66
N ALA A 68 5.22 1.27 -14.86
CA ALA A 68 5.83 0.98 -16.16
C ALA A 68 5.49 -0.40 -16.73
N LEU A 69 4.93 -1.33 -15.92
CA LEU A 69 4.46 -2.62 -16.40
C LEU A 69 3.25 -2.49 -17.34
N GLY A 70 2.57 -1.33 -17.35
CA GLY A 70 1.50 -1.00 -18.29
C GLY A 70 0.13 -0.84 -17.61
N GLU A 71 -0.75 -0.07 -18.25
CA GLU A 71 -2.03 0.38 -17.66
C GLU A 71 -3.01 -0.74 -17.29
N ASN A 72 -2.87 -1.92 -17.91
CA ASN A 72 -3.71 -3.10 -17.67
C ASN A 72 -3.05 -4.14 -16.77
N VAL A 73 -1.86 -3.85 -16.22
CA VAL A 73 -1.17 -4.76 -15.30
C VAL A 73 -1.51 -4.39 -13.86
N LEU A 74 -1.99 -5.38 -13.11
CA LEU A 74 -2.17 -5.27 -11.66
C LEU A 74 -0.92 -5.76 -10.95
N GLY A 75 -0.15 -4.84 -10.38
CA GLY A 75 0.94 -5.17 -9.46
C GLY A 75 0.38 -5.65 -8.13
N LEU A 76 0.06 -6.95 -8.03
CA LEU A 76 -0.41 -7.56 -6.78
C LEU A 76 0.76 -8.12 -5.96
N PRO A 77 0.81 -7.86 -4.64
CA PRO A 77 1.78 -8.52 -3.78
C PRO A 77 1.47 -10.03 -3.69
N LEU A 78 2.43 -10.86 -4.07
CA LEU A 78 2.30 -12.33 -4.00
C LEU A 78 2.94 -12.91 -2.74
N ALA A 79 4.11 -12.38 -2.37
CA ALA A 79 4.86 -12.84 -1.21
C ALA A 79 5.80 -11.73 -0.70
N VAL A 80 6.12 -11.80 0.60
CA VAL A 80 7.15 -10.97 1.22
C VAL A 80 8.29 -11.90 1.63
N GLN A 81 9.49 -11.66 1.10
CA GLN A 81 10.66 -12.50 1.39
C GLN A 81 11.08 -12.41 2.87
N ARG A 82 10.92 -11.22 3.48
CA ARG A 82 11.30 -10.97 4.87
C ARG A 82 10.47 -9.82 5.44
N LEU A 83 9.90 -10.04 6.62
CA LEU A 83 9.22 -9.03 7.42
C LEU A 83 9.84 -9.04 8.82
N ARG A 84 10.14 -7.85 9.36
CA ARG A 84 10.63 -7.66 10.73
C ARG A 84 9.85 -6.51 11.36
N ALA A 85 9.37 -6.72 12.58
CA ALA A 85 8.63 -5.77 13.41
C ALA A 85 9.36 -5.57 14.73
#